data_AF-A0A947RAP0-F1
#
_entry.id   AF-A0A947RAP0-F1
#
_cell.length_a   1.000
_cell.length_b   1.000
_cell.length_c   1.000
_cell.angle_alpha   90.00
_cell.angle_beta   90.00
_cell.angle_gamma   90.00
#
_symmetry.space_group_name_H-M   'P 1'
#
loop_
_entity.id
_entity.type
_entity.pdbx_description
1 polymer ?
#
loop_
_entity_poly.entity_id
_entity_poly.type
_entity_poly.pdbx_seq_one_letter_code
_entity_poly.pdbx_strand_id
1 'polypeptide(L)'
;MARISQESIELIRNTADIVDVVSDYVQLQPSGKNFKGLCPFHSEKTPSFFVDKERGFFHCFGCGEKGNAITFVQKYKNTTFVEALKELADRYHIELDTGGDDTLVDHHKRSYDINETANSFYQINLTNLEKGKKAFEYIKGRGLDIHTIQYFEIGYAPDEPKALFSQMKENYEPVELIELGLLKKGENDYFDLFRNRLMFPIRNEFGKTVGFSGRIIENNPLEPKYVNSPQTKIFTKGKVLYNLDKALPFINREKRVVLFEGFLDVISAFSAGIKEGVCSMGTALTPEQAYLLKKHTDHAVLCYDGDSAGFEASSKAIPILEEAGLRVSVVLLPEKLDPDEFVKKHSKAAFVNWINELSMDPFEFEYHYLKSSFDLTKPSQVEELKLRIFNILLKSDSQMLMEIYIKKLSADLNISYDILQSDLHHFQLTKAIKTSQNKRKEKIINVVIQNRAVVAERRILCYFIKAKEYREVINNLIGGIFTKDRENLEILINAEEFIKGGITENLKEKVIGTFVESKRASVAKRLNDHGEPYSIDDLLQLIMTYKIHEVELEIEEVNHQLAALGEFAKKEETTPLFNKKVELTKKIREIRKENLWKKTKS
;
A
#
# COMPACT_ATOMS: atom_id res chain seq x y z
N MET A 1 13.22 -5.07 15.77
CA MET A 1 14.63 -4.83 15.37
C MET A 1 15.50 -5.56 16.36
N ALA A 2 16.42 -6.41 15.90
CA ALA A 2 17.38 -7.11 16.75
C ALA A 2 18.12 -6.12 17.64
N ARG A 3 18.17 -6.39 18.95
CA ARG A 3 19.05 -5.64 19.87
C ARG A 3 20.39 -6.38 19.92
N ILE A 4 21.28 -6.07 18.99
CA ILE A 4 22.71 -6.27 19.25
C ILE A 4 23.05 -5.34 20.41
N SER A 5 23.72 -5.88 21.44
CA SER A 5 24.08 -5.06 22.60
C SER A 5 24.91 -3.84 22.15
N GLN A 6 24.65 -2.67 22.73
CA GLN A 6 25.45 -1.47 22.42
C GLN A 6 26.92 -1.72 22.72
N GLU A 7 27.22 -2.53 23.73
CA GLU A 7 28.57 -2.99 24.07
C GLU A 7 29.23 -3.75 22.91
N SER A 8 28.53 -4.67 22.24
CA SER A 8 29.07 -5.38 21.07
C SER A 8 29.33 -4.43 19.88
N ILE A 9 28.42 -3.46 19.66
CA ILE A 9 28.57 -2.46 18.60
C ILE A 9 29.79 -1.56 18.87
N GLU A 10 29.94 -1.10 20.11
CA GLU A 10 31.07 -0.28 20.54
C GLU A 10 32.38 -1.07 20.49
N LEU A 11 32.37 -2.34 20.90
CA LEU A 11 33.54 -3.21 20.82
C LEU A 11 34.01 -3.41 19.38
N ILE A 12 33.09 -3.63 18.44
CA ILE A 12 33.43 -3.72 17.01
C ILE A 12 33.94 -2.38 16.49
N ARG A 13 33.32 -1.26 16.85
CA ARG A 13 33.79 0.08 16.45
C ARG A 13 35.19 0.39 16.95
N ASN A 14 35.53 -0.05 18.16
CA ASN A 14 36.82 0.20 18.78
C ASN A 14 37.91 -0.76 18.27
N THR A 15 37.54 -1.99 17.89
CA THR A 15 38.48 -3.02 17.45
C THR A 15 38.73 -2.99 15.95
N ALA A 16 37.74 -2.61 15.14
CA ALA A 16 37.86 -2.60 13.70
C ALA A 16 38.75 -1.44 13.23
N ASP A 17 40.02 -1.72 12.94
CA ASP A 17 40.91 -0.76 12.30
C ASP A 17 40.40 -0.45 10.89
N ILE A 18 39.97 0.79 10.70
CA ILE A 18 39.39 1.24 9.43
C ILE A 18 40.39 1.12 8.27
N VAL A 19 41.69 1.30 8.52
CA VAL A 19 42.70 1.15 7.48
C VAL A 19 42.76 -0.28 7.01
N ASP A 20 42.71 -1.24 7.92
CA ASP A 20 42.75 -2.67 7.60
C ASP A 20 41.49 -3.10 6.85
N VAL A 21 40.32 -2.64 7.32
CA VAL A 21 39.03 -2.95 6.67
C VAL A 21 38.96 -2.41 5.25
N VAL A 22 39.43 -1.18 5.02
CA VAL A 22 39.41 -0.56 3.69
C VAL A 22 40.49 -1.17 2.77
N SER A 23 41.66 -1.50 3.32
CA SER A 23 42.81 -1.98 2.53
C SER A 23 42.55 -3.32 1.81
N ASP A 24 41.58 -4.10 2.27
CA ASP A 24 41.13 -5.32 1.58
C ASP A 24 40.53 -5.05 0.19
N TYR A 25 40.01 -3.83 -0.01
CA TYR A 25 39.22 -3.49 -1.19
C TYR A 25 39.83 -2.34 -1.99
N VAL A 26 40.52 -1.43 -1.32
CA VAL A 26 41.08 -0.22 -1.92
C VAL A 26 42.58 -0.19 -1.67
N GLN A 27 43.36 0.00 -2.72
CA GLN A 27 44.79 0.22 -2.58
C GLN A 27 45.05 1.59 -1.96
N LEU A 28 45.41 1.59 -0.68
CA LEU A 28 45.72 2.79 0.09
C LEU A 28 47.22 3.12 0.04
N GLN A 29 47.53 4.41 -0.09
CA GLN A 29 48.88 4.95 -0.02
C GLN A 29 49.01 5.92 1.17
N PRO A 30 50.15 5.94 1.88
CA PRO A 30 50.39 6.91 2.95
C PRO A 30 50.34 8.34 2.43
N SER A 31 49.68 9.23 3.19
CA SER A 31 49.56 10.66 2.89
C SER A 31 49.56 11.47 4.18
N GLY A 32 50.76 11.78 4.67
CA GLY A 32 50.95 12.43 5.97
C GLY A 32 50.57 11.48 7.11
N LYS A 33 49.66 11.90 7.99
CA LYS A 33 49.12 11.06 9.08
C LYS A 33 47.97 10.14 8.64
N ASN A 34 47.45 10.34 7.43
CA ASN A 34 46.30 9.62 6.87
C ASN A 34 46.72 8.74 5.70
N PHE A 35 45.77 7.96 5.20
CA PHE A 35 45.90 7.17 3.98
C PHE A 35 45.01 7.74 2.89
N LYS A 36 45.41 7.60 1.63
CA LYS A 36 44.62 8.02 0.46
C LYS A 36 44.54 6.92 -0.60
N GLY A 37 43.43 6.85 -1.32
CA GLY A 37 43.21 5.90 -2.41
C GLY A 37 42.17 6.41 -3.42
N LEU A 38 41.93 5.61 -4.45
CA LEU A 38 40.78 5.84 -5.33
C LEU A 38 39.50 5.43 -4.60
N CYS A 39 38.46 6.25 -4.70
CA CYS A 39 37.20 5.98 -4.04
C CYS A 39 36.51 4.76 -4.66
N PRO A 40 36.07 3.78 -3.85
CA PRO A 40 35.32 2.65 -4.36
C PRO A 40 33.85 2.99 -4.66
N PHE A 41 33.36 4.14 -4.21
CA PHE A 41 31.95 4.53 -4.31
C PHE A 41 31.63 5.42 -5.51
N HIS A 42 32.64 5.90 -6.24
CA HIS A 42 32.45 6.64 -7.48
C HIS A 42 33.70 6.50 -8.37
N SER A 43 33.52 6.63 -9.68
CA SER A 43 34.64 6.50 -10.62
C SER A 43 35.44 7.80 -10.70
N GLU A 44 36.74 7.72 -10.37
CA GLU A 44 37.68 8.83 -10.46
C GLU A 44 39.07 8.38 -10.95
N LYS A 45 39.88 9.33 -11.44
CA LYS A 45 41.27 9.07 -11.88
C LYS A 45 42.31 9.56 -10.88
N THR A 46 41.93 10.45 -9.97
CA THR A 46 42.81 11.05 -8.96
C THR A 46 42.34 10.62 -7.58
N PRO A 47 43.21 10.11 -6.69
CA PRO A 47 42.82 9.68 -5.35
C PRO A 47 42.15 10.81 -4.55
N SER A 48 40.86 10.66 -4.23
CA SER A 48 40.13 11.58 -3.35
C SER A 48 39.58 10.91 -2.09
N PHE A 49 39.77 9.60 -1.95
CA PHE A 49 39.34 8.82 -0.79
C PHE A 49 40.40 8.86 0.30
N PHE A 50 40.10 9.48 1.44
CA PHE A 50 41.00 9.56 2.57
C PHE A 50 40.51 8.70 3.74
N VAL A 51 41.42 8.01 4.40
CA VAL A 51 41.18 7.22 5.60
C VAL A 51 42.04 7.77 6.73
N ASP A 52 41.39 8.20 7.81
CA ASP A 52 42.04 8.70 9.01
C ASP A 52 42.09 7.58 10.05
N LYS A 53 43.31 7.08 10.30
CA LYS A 53 43.54 5.95 11.22
C LYS A 53 43.25 6.35 12.67
N GLU A 54 43.71 7.52 13.10
CA GLU A 54 43.56 7.98 14.48
C GLU A 54 42.10 8.24 14.83
N ARG A 55 41.32 8.78 13.89
CA ARG A 55 39.91 9.12 14.10
C ARG A 55 38.93 8.03 13.67
N GLY A 56 39.41 6.94 13.05
CA GLY A 56 38.60 5.77 12.71
C GLY A 56 37.50 6.02 11.66
N PHE A 57 37.70 6.98 10.75
CA PHE A 57 36.71 7.30 9.70
C PHE A 57 37.37 7.53 8.33
N PHE A 58 36.58 7.32 7.28
CA PHE A 58 36.94 7.65 5.92
C PHE A 58 36.13 8.85 5.44
N HIS A 59 36.70 9.60 4.51
CA HIS A 59 36.01 10.67 3.79
C HIS A 59 36.53 10.77 2.36
N CYS A 60 35.62 10.74 1.40
CA CYS A 60 35.91 10.98 0.01
C CYS A 60 35.65 12.44 -0.34
N PHE A 61 36.69 13.17 -0.74
CA PHE A 61 36.54 14.57 -1.15
C PHE A 61 35.94 14.73 -2.56
N GLY A 62 35.94 13.68 -3.38
CA GLY A 62 35.26 13.67 -4.68
C GLY A 62 33.74 13.56 -4.57
N CYS A 63 33.23 12.49 -3.95
CA CYS A 63 31.77 12.24 -3.86
C CYS A 63 31.12 12.60 -2.51
N GLY A 64 31.89 13.04 -1.51
CA GLY A 64 31.38 13.41 -0.18
C GLY A 64 31.07 12.21 0.73
N GLU A 65 31.30 10.99 0.26
CA GLU A 65 31.04 9.78 1.03
C GLU A 65 31.91 9.70 2.29
N LYS A 66 31.32 9.34 3.42
CA LYS A 66 32.00 9.30 4.71
C LYS A 66 31.39 8.29 5.66
N GLY A 67 32.19 7.79 6.58
CA GLY A 67 31.73 6.83 7.58
C GLY A 67 32.87 6.14 8.29
N ASN A 68 32.54 5.17 9.13
CA ASN A 68 33.52 4.30 9.80
C ASN A 68 33.65 2.96 9.05
N ALA A 69 34.42 2.02 9.63
CA ALA A 69 34.59 0.67 9.08
C ALA A 69 33.26 -0.06 8.80
N ILE A 70 32.27 0.07 9.70
CA ILE A 70 30.94 -0.55 9.51
C ILE A 70 30.25 0.07 8.30
N THR A 71 30.20 1.40 8.25
CA THR A 71 29.59 2.12 7.12
C THR A 71 30.27 1.78 5.79
N PHE A 72 31.59 1.60 5.81
CA PHE A 72 32.36 1.21 4.62
C PHE A 72 31.88 -0.16 4.12
N VAL A 73 31.82 -1.17 4.99
CA VAL A 73 31.37 -2.53 4.63
C VAL A 73 29.93 -2.50 4.11
N GLN A 74 29.03 -1.79 4.80
CA GLN A 74 27.63 -1.63 4.35
C GLN A 74 27.55 -1.06 2.94
N LYS A 75 28.27 0.03 2.68
CA LYS A 75 28.21 0.73 1.39
C LYS A 75 28.93 -0.04 0.29
N TYR A 76 30.06 -0.66 0.60
CA TYR A 76 30.86 -1.37 -0.39
C TYR A 76 30.20 -2.69 -0.81
N LYS A 77 29.62 -3.42 0.15
CA LYS A 77 28.97 -4.72 -0.10
C LYS A 77 27.46 -4.65 -0.28
N ASN A 78 26.88 -3.45 -0.16
CA ASN A 78 25.43 -3.24 -0.14
C ASN A 78 24.71 -4.15 0.90
N THR A 79 25.27 -4.18 2.12
CA THR A 79 24.75 -5.00 3.23
C THR A 79 24.06 -4.13 4.28
N THR A 80 23.14 -4.73 5.02
CA THR A 80 22.49 -4.08 6.16
C THR A 80 23.48 -3.82 7.30
N PHE A 81 23.12 -2.93 8.24
CA PHE A 81 23.97 -2.60 9.39
C PHE A 81 24.34 -3.84 10.24
N VAL A 82 23.37 -4.75 10.41
CA VAL A 82 23.56 -5.99 11.17
C VAL A 82 24.47 -6.97 10.45
N GLU A 83 24.34 -7.11 9.12
CA GLU A 83 25.22 -7.96 8.32
C GLU A 83 26.66 -7.45 8.32
N ALA A 84 26.86 -6.13 8.19
CA ALA A 84 28.17 -5.52 8.30
C ALA A 84 28.79 -5.70 9.70
N LEU A 85 27.97 -5.64 10.76
CA LEU A 85 28.43 -5.94 12.12
C LEU A 85 28.84 -7.40 12.29
N LYS A 86 28.09 -8.37 11.74
CA LYS A 86 28.46 -9.79 11.77
C LYS A 86 29.76 -10.05 11.03
N GLU A 87 29.91 -9.48 9.84
CA GLU A 87 31.14 -9.67 9.06
C GLU A 87 32.38 -9.14 9.80
N LEU A 88 32.25 -7.96 10.42
CA LEU A 88 33.34 -7.40 11.23
C LEU A 88 33.54 -8.20 12.52
N ALA A 89 32.48 -8.67 13.17
CA ALA A 89 32.58 -9.54 14.33
C ALA A 89 33.35 -10.84 14.02
N ASP A 90 32.99 -11.53 12.93
CA ASP A 90 33.64 -12.75 12.48
C ASP A 90 35.12 -12.49 12.13
N ARG A 91 35.40 -11.37 11.44
CA ARG A 91 36.76 -10.97 11.07
C ARG A 91 37.66 -10.70 12.26
N TYR A 92 37.13 -10.03 13.28
CA TYR A 92 37.88 -9.64 14.48
C TYR A 92 37.71 -10.63 15.64
N HIS A 93 37.07 -11.78 15.39
CA HIS A 93 36.77 -12.81 16.39
C HIS A 93 36.07 -12.26 17.64
N ILE A 94 35.12 -11.35 17.45
CA ILE A 94 34.30 -10.76 18.50
C ILE A 94 33.01 -11.55 18.63
N GLU A 95 32.75 -12.11 19.80
CA GLU A 95 31.45 -12.71 20.09
C GLU A 95 30.38 -11.63 20.19
N LEU A 96 29.36 -11.71 19.33
CA LEU A 96 28.21 -10.82 19.40
C LEU A 96 27.25 -11.32 20.49
N ASP A 97 27.01 -10.51 21.51
CA ASP A 97 25.88 -10.74 22.41
C ASP A 97 24.59 -10.35 21.69
N THR A 98 23.96 -11.36 21.11
CA THR A 98 22.70 -11.26 20.40
C THR A 98 21.53 -11.61 21.31
N GLY A 99 21.55 -11.16 22.58
CA GLY A 99 20.38 -11.04 23.44
C GLY A 99 19.36 -12.17 23.30
N GLY A 100 19.80 -13.42 23.50
CA GLY A 100 18.93 -14.58 23.74
C GLY A 100 17.81 -14.85 22.74
N ASP A 101 18.03 -14.67 21.43
CA ASP A 101 17.12 -15.25 20.43
C ASP A 101 17.90 -15.82 19.25
N ASP A 102 17.73 -17.12 19.02
CA ASP A 102 18.35 -17.95 17.98
C ASP A 102 17.71 -17.67 16.59
N THR A 103 17.26 -16.44 16.34
CA THR A 103 16.47 -16.03 15.17
C THR A 103 17.28 -15.22 14.15
N LEU A 104 18.60 -15.45 14.10
CA LEU A 104 19.54 -14.77 13.20
C LEU A 104 19.79 -15.49 11.87
N VAL A 105 18.99 -16.51 11.56
CA VAL A 105 18.77 -16.95 10.18
C VAL A 105 17.80 -15.94 9.57
N ASP A 106 18.18 -15.27 8.49
CA ASP A 106 17.17 -14.66 7.62
C ASP A 106 16.22 -15.78 7.20
N HIS A 107 15.05 -15.84 7.84
CA HIS A 107 14.04 -16.89 7.63
C HIS A 107 13.59 -16.95 6.16
N HIS A 108 13.95 -15.93 5.37
CA HIS A 108 13.68 -15.83 3.95
C HIS A 108 14.89 -16.05 3.05
N LYS A 109 16.10 -16.28 3.59
CA LYS A 109 17.33 -16.52 2.78
C LYS A 109 17.11 -17.60 1.74
N ARG A 110 16.55 -18.75 2.17
CA ARG A 110 16.19 -19.86 1.29
C ARG A 110 15.24 -19.43 0.16
N SER A 111 14.30 -18.53 0.46
CA SER A 111 13.36 -18.00 -0.53
C SER A 111 14.00 -17.02 -1.51
N TYR A 112 14.93 -16.20 -1.05
CA TYR A 112 15.73 -15.35 -1.93
C TYR A 112 16.60 -16.20 -2.85
N ASP A 113 17.28 -17.22 -2.33
CA ASP A 113 18.13 -18.12 -3.13
C ASP A 113 17.32 -18.86 -4.23
N ILE A 114 16.10 -19.29 -3.92
CA ILE A 114 15.17 -19.87 -4.90
C ILE A 114 14.86 -18.87 -6.01
N ASN A 115 14.45 -17.65 -5.66
CA ASN A 115 14.10 -16.63 -6.64
C ASN A 115 15.30 -16.20 -7.49
N GLU A 116 16.50 -16.06 -6.91
CA GLU A 116 17.72 -15.75 -7.68
C GLU A 116 18.09 -16.87 -8.66
N THR A 117 17.87 -18.13 -8.27
CA THR A 117 18.06 -19.27 -9.17
C THR A 117 17.07 -19.25 -10.33
N ALA A 118 15.80 -18.95 -10.05
CA ALA A 118 14.76 -18.78 -11.09
C ALA A 118 15.07 -17.60 -12.03
N ASN A 119 15.54 -16.47 -11.47
CA ASN A 119 15.98 -15.30 -12.25
C ASN A 119 17.12 -15.67 -13.21
N SER A 120 18.14 -16.37 -12.72
CA SER A 120 19.27 -16.86 -13.52
C SER A 120 18.79 -17.78 -14.65
N PHE A 121 17.88 -18.70 -14.37
CA PHE A 121 17.27 -19.57 -15.37
C PHE A 121 16.59 -18.76 -16.49
N TYR A 122 15.79 -17.75 -16.14
CA TYR A 122 15.13 -16.90 -17.15
C TYR A 122 16.12 -16.09 -17.98
N GLN A 123 17.16 -15.52 -17.38
CA GLN A 123 18.19 -14.77 -18.11
C GLN A 123 18.96 -15.65 -19.10
N ILE A 124 19.35 -16.86 -18.69
CA ILE A 124 20.04 -17.84 -19.56
C ILE A 124 19.14 -18.19 -20.76
N ASN A 125 17.85 -18.43 -20.53
CA ASN A 125 16.91 -18.81 -21.58
C ASN A 125 16.65 -17.70 -22.60
N LEU A 126 16.79 -16.43 -22.23
CA LEU A 126 16.63 -15.30 -23.17
C LEU A 126 17.65 -15.36 -24.32
N THR A 127 18.87 -15.83 -24.06
CA THR A 127 19.95 -15.84 -25.06
C THR A 127 20.18 -17.22 -25.67
N ASN A 128 19.84 -18.30 -24.96
CA ASN A 128 20.19 -19.66 -25.38
C ASN A 128 19.07 -20.41 -26.12
N LEU A 129 17.79 -20.04 -25.94
CA LEU A 129 16.68 -20.68 -26.64
C LEU A 129 16.34 -19.94 -27.94
N GLU A 130 15.88 -20.66 -28.98
CA GLU A 130 15.46 -20.03 -30.24
C GLU A 130 14.29 -19.04 -30.02
N LYS A 131 13.27 -19.44 -29.25
CA LYS A 131 12.18 -18.53 -28.84
C LYS A 131 12.69 -17.40 -27.93
N GLY A 132 13.70 -17.66 -27.10
CA GLY A 132 14.37 -16.64 -26.30
C GLY A 132 15.03 -15.56 -27.16
N LYS A 133 15.77 -15.96 -28.21
CA LYS A 133 16.37 -15.04 -29.18
C LYS A 133 15.31 -14.19 -29.90
N LYS A 134 14.15 -14.76 -30.22
CA LYS A 134 13.01 -13.99 -30.77
C LYS A 134 12.47 -12.97 -29.74
N ALA A 135 12.38 -13.35 -28.46
CA ALA A 135 12.02 -12.44 -27.37
C ALA A 135 13.05 -11.31 -27.18
N PHE A 136 14.33 -11.63 -27.32
CA PHE A 136 15.43 -10.67 -27.29
C PHE A 136 15.35 -9.67 -28.44
N GLU A 137 15.14 -10.12 -29.68
CA GLU A 137 14.96 -9.22 -30.82
C GLU A 137 13.68 -8.38 -30.68
N TYR A 138 12.61 -8.95 -30.12
CA TYR A 138 11.38 -8.21 -29.81
C TYR A 138 11.65 -7.05 -28.84
N ILE A 139 12.34 -7.28 -27.73
CA ILE A 139 12.57 -6.23 -26.73
C ILE A 139 13.58 -5.19 -27.22
N LYS A 140 14.57 -5.60 -28.02
CA LYS A 140 15.49 -4.70 -28.72
C LYS A 140 14.76 -3.84 -29.75
N GLY A 141 13.79 -4.40 -30.47
CA GLY A 141 12.90 -3.66 -31.37
C GLY A 141 12.03 -2.62 -30.65
N ARG A 142 11.86 -2.74 -29.33
CA ARG A 142 11.23 -1.70 -28.50
C ARG A 142 12.19 -0.60 -28.03
N GLY A 143 13.45 -0.63 -28.45
CA GLY A 143 14.44 0.40 -28.17
C GLY A 143 15.33 0.16 -26.94
N LEU A 144 15.26 -1.02 -26.32
CA LEU A 144 16.12 -1.39 -25.19
C LEU A 144 17.43 -1.98 -25.70
N ASP A 145 18.55 -1.38 -25.29
CA ASP A 145 19.88 -1.90 -25.62
C ASP A 145 20.30 -3.06 -24.70
N ILE A 146 21.37 -3.76 -25.08
CA ILE A 146 21.86 -4.92 -24.32
C ILE A 146 22.27 -4.57 -22.89
N HIS A 147 22.81 -3.36 -22.67
CA HIS A 147 23.20 -2.90 -21.34
C HIS A 147 21.98 -2.71 -20.45
N THR A 148 20.89 -2.18 -20.99
CA THR A 148 19.62 -2.01 -20.28
C THR A 148 18.99 -3.37 -19.95
N ILE A 149 18.98 -4.30 -20.92
CA ILE A 149 18.48 -5.67 -20.71
C ILE A 149 19.25 -6.37 -19.58
N GLN A 150 20.58 -6.26 -19.58
CA GLN A 150 21.43 -6.80 -18.51
C GLN A 150 21.24 -6.09 -17.18
N TYR A 151 21.17 -4.76 -17.19
CA TYR A 151 21.00 -3.94 -15.99
C TYR A 151 19.70 -4.28 -15.27
N PHE A 152 18.61 -4.50 -16.00
CA PHE A 152 17.31 -4.90 -15.43
C PHE A 152 17.13 -6.41 -15.29
N GLU A 153 18.15 -7.22 -15.60
CA GLU A 153 18.13 -8.68 -15.44
C GLU A 153 16.95 -9.32 -16.20
N ILE A 154 16.61 -8.78 -17.38
CA ILE A 154 15.46 -9.25 -18.15
C ILE A 154 15.75 -10.66 -18.68
N GLY A 155 14.78 -11.55 -18.51
CA GLY A 155 14.87 -12.95 -18.93
C GLY A 155 13.71 -13.40 -19.83
N TYR A 156 13.64 -14.70 -20.09
CA TYR A 156 12.58 -15.35 -20.85
C TYR A 156 12.12 -16.65 -20.17
N ALA A 157 10.81 -16.77 -19.96
CA ALA A 157 10.16 -18.00 -19.52
C ALA A 157 9.81 -18.85 -20.75
N PRO A 158 10.36 -20.09 -20.86
CA PRO A 158 10.09 -20.97 -22.00
C PRO A 158 8.60 -21.28 -22.18
N ASP A 159 8.23 -21.64 -23.40
CA ASP A 159 6.87 -22.09 -23.75
C ASP A 159 6.73 -23.59 -23.53
N GLU A 160 7.11 -24.04 -22.33
CA GLU A 160 7.12 -25.43 -21.90
C GLU A 160 6.47 -25.50 -20.51
N PRO A 161 5.56 -26.45 -20.24
CA PRO A 161 4.78 -26.44 -19.00
C PRO A 161 5.58 -26.61 -17.70
N LYS A 162 6.81 -27.13 -17.76
CA LYS A 162 7.61 -27.53 -16.59
C LYS A 162 9.11 -27.25 -16.75
N ALA A 163 9.48 -26.30 -17.60
CA ALA A 163 10.90 -26.05 -17.87
C ALA A 163 11.64 -25.57 -16.62
N LEU A 164 11.06 -24.64 -15.86
CA LEU A 164 11.61 -24.18 -14.59
C LEU A 164 11.59 -25.30 -13.56
N PHE A 165 10.45 -25.99 -13.39
CA PHE A 165 10.36 -27.08 -12.42
C PHE A 165 11.41 -28.18 -12.67
N SER A 166 11.62 -28.57 -13.92
CA SER A 166 12.61 -29.59 -14.29
C SER A 166 14.03 -29.20 -13.94
N GLN A 167 14.36 -27.90 -14.01
CA GLN A 167 15.67 -27.36 -13.62
C GLN A 167 15.84 -27.24 -12.09
N MET A 168 14.76 -27.01 -11.36
CA MET A 168 14.81 -26.70 -9.91
C MET A 168 14.56 -27.91 -9.00
N LYS A 169 13.91 -28.96 -9.49
CA LYS A 169 13.45 -30.12 -8.68
C LYS A 169 14.53 -30.88 -7.92
N GLU A 170 15.79 -30.84 -8.38
CA GLU A 170 16.90 -31.54 -7.71
C GLU A 170 17.39 -30.81 -6.45
N ASN A 171 17.12 -29.50 -6.35
CA ASN A 171 17.64 -28.64 -5.28
C ASN A 171 16.54 -28.05 -4.38
N TYR A 172 15.27 -28.11 -4.80
CA TYR A 172 14.15 -27.43 -4.17
C TYR A 172 12.87 -28.27 -4.20
N GLU A 173 12.11 -28.23 -3.11
CA GLU A 173 10.85 -28.95 -3.00
C GLU A 173 9.73 -28.23 -3.78
N PRO A 174 8.79 -28.95 -4.43
CA PRO A 174 7.69 -28.33 -5.17
C PRO A 174 6.87 -27.33 -4.35
N VAL A 175 6.68 -27.61 -3.04
CA VAL A 175 5.94 -26.74 -2.12
C VAL A 175 6.63 -25.38 -1.95
N GLU A 176 7.96 -25.33 -1.88
CA GLU A 176 8.72 -24.07 -1.75
C GLU A 176 8.49 -23.19 -3.00
N LEU A 177 8.49 -23.81 -4.19
CA LEU A 177 8.29 -23.11 -5.46
C LEU A 177 6.85 -22.60 -5.63
N ILE A 178 5.86 -23.33 -5.11
CA ILE A 178 4.44 -22.89 -5.11
C ILE A 178 4.26 -21.70 -4.15
N GLU A 179 4.81 -21.78 -2.94
CA GLU A 179 4.72 -20.68 -1.95
C GLU A 179 5.33 -19.37 -2.44
N LEU A 180 6.34 -19.45 -3.31
CA LEU A 180 6.98 -18.29 -3.93
C LEU A 180 6.33 -17.88 -5.26
N GLY A 181 5.26 -18.57 -5.67
CA GLY A 181 4.52 -18.23 -6.87
C GLY A 181 5.33 -18.47 -8.15
N LEU A 182 6.21 -19.46 -8.16
CA LEU A 182 6.93 -19.92 -9.36
C LEU A 182 6.17 -21.04 -10.07
N LEU A 183 5.44 -21.86 -9.32
CA LEU A 183 4.62 -22.97 -9.84
C LEU A 183 3.13 -22.82 -9.47
N LYS A 184 2.29 -23.51 -10.23
CA LYS A 184 0.87 -23.78 -9.96
C LYS A 184 0.66 -25.27 -9.76
N LYS A 185 -0.21 -25.62 -8.81
CA LYS A 185 -0.67 -26.99 -8.59
C LYS A 185 -1.86 -27.30 -9.51
N GLY A 186 -1.73 -28.35 -10.32
CA GLY A 186 -2.83 -28.99 -11.04
C GLY A 186 -3.44 -30.16 -10.27
N GLU A 187 -4.33 -30.93 -10.88
CA GLU A 187 -5.03 -32.04 -10.21
C GLU A 187 -4.06 -33.14 -9.72
N ASN A 188 -3.08 -33.51 -10.55
CA ASN A 188 -2.09 -34.57 -10.25
C ASN A 188 -0.65 -34.14 -10.53
N ASP A 189 -0.40 -32.85 -10.75
CA ASP A 189 0.88 -32.38 -11.28
C ASP A 189 1.19 -30.91 -10.95
N TYR A 190 2.40 -30.46 -11.28
CA TYR A 190 2.87 -29.08 -11.11
C TYR A 190 3.24 -28.47 -12.46
N PHE A 191 2.94 -27.18 -12.62
CA PHE A 191 3.22 -26.44 -13.85
C PHE A 191 3.84 -25.08 -13.54
N ASP A 192 4.73 -24.62 -14.40
CA ASP A 192 5.32 -23.29 -14.30
C ASP A 192 4.24 -22.20 -14.38
N LEU A 193 4.28 -21.23 -13.46
CA LEU A 193 3.35 -20.10 -13.47
C LEU A 193 3.55 -19.24 -14.73
N PHE A 194 4.80 -18.96 -15.06
CA PHE A 194 5.19 -18.12 -16.19
C PHE A 194 5.61 -18.99 -17.37
N ARG A 195 4.98 -18.75 -18.52
CA ARG A 195 5.28 -19.45 -19.79
C ARG A 195 5.19 -18.50 -20.95
N ASN A 196 6.06 -18.66 -21.93
CA ASN A 196 6.13 -17.87 -23.16
C ASN A 196 6.11 -16.34 -22.91
N ARG A 197 6.90 -15.88 -21.93
CA ARG A 197 6.87 -14.49 -21.44
C ARG A 197 8.27 -13.93 -21.27
N LEU A 198 8.43 -12.64 -21.57
CA LEU A 198 9.56 -11.86 -21.07
C LEU A 198 9.42 -11.71 -19.56
N MET A 199 10.52 -11.93 -18.84
CA MET A 199 10.55 -11.96 -17.39
C MET A 199 11.30 -10.76 -16.85
N PHE A 200 10.67 -10.04 -15.93
CA PHE A 200 11.21 -8.88 -15.24
C PHE A 200 11.27 -9.22 -13.75
N PRO A 201 12.46 -9.35 -13.15
CA PRO A 201 12.58 -9.61 -11.72
C PRO A 201 12.10 -8.38 -10.92
N ILE A 202 11.39 -8.64 -9.83
CA ILE A 202 10.94 -7.63 -8.87
C ILE A 202 11.84 -7.77 -7.65
N ARG A 203 12.52 -6.69 -7.28
CA ARG A 203 13.46 -6.65 -6.17
C ARG A 203 12.94 -5.80 -5.01
N ASN A 204 13.29 -6.18 -3.78
CA ASN A 204 13.06 -5.33 -2.60
C ASN A 204 14.10 -4.20 -2.51
N GLU A 205 13.99 -3.31 -1.52
CA GLU A 205 14.92 -2.19 -1.30
C GLU A 205 16.39 -2.61 -1.09
N PHE A 206 16.64 -3.88 -0.73
CA PHE A 206 17.97 -4.46 -0.53
C PHE A 206 18.52 -5.17 -1.77
N GLY A 207 17.79 -5.12 -2.90
CA GLY A 207 18.20 -5.77 -4.15
C GLY A 207 18.07 -7.29 -4.14
N LYS A 208 17.23 -7.87 -3.28
CA LYS A 208 16.88 -9.31 -3.33
C LYS A 208 15.66 -9.53 -4.21
N THR A 209 15.69 -10.53 -5.10
CA THR A 209 14.54 -10.88 -5.94
C THR A 209 13.42 -11.48 -5.09
N VAL A 210 12.27 -10.81 -5.06
CA VAL A 210 11.09 -11.19 -4.27
C VAL A 210 9.96 -11.78 -5.12
N GLY A 211 9.94 -11.49 -6.41
CA GLY A 211 8.95 -12.01 -7.34
C GLY A 211 9.29 -11.61 -8.78
N PHE A 212 8.33 -11.81 -9.68
CA PHE A 212 8.52 -11.56 -11.10
C PHE A 212 7.27 -10.92 -11.73
N SER A 213 7.49 -10.19 -12.82
CA SER A 213 6.46 -9.83 -13.79
C SER A 213 6.76 -10.46 -15.14
N GLY A 214 5.77 -11.12 -15.72
CA GLY A 214 5.85 -11.82 -16.99
C GLY A 214 4.99 -11.16 -18.06
N ARG A 215 5.59 -10.68 -19.15
CA ARG A 215 4.90 -10.04 -20.26
C ARG A 215 4.82 -10.95 -21.48
N ILE A 216 3.64 -11.09 -22.09
CA ILE A 216 3.52 -11.82 -23.37
C ILE A 216 4.30 -11.11 -24.48
N ILE A 217 4.93 -11.90 -25.34
CA ILE A 217 5.63 -11.39 -26.54
C ILE A 217 4.63 -11.31 -27.71
N GLU A 218 3.82 -12.34 -27.87
CA GLU A 218 2.80 -12.46 -28.91
C GLU A 218 1.46 -11.99 -28.37
N ASN A 219 0.71 -11.25 -29.19
CA ASN A 219 -0.61 -10.76 -28.79
C ASN A 219 -1.61 -11.92 -28.80
N ASN A 220 -2.02 -12.36 -27.62
CA ASN A 220 -3.07 -13.35 -27.45
C ASN A 220 -4.22 -12.71 -26.64
N PRO A 221 -5.39 -12.44 -27.26
CA PRO A 221 -6.53 -11.82 -26.57
C PRO A 221 -7.08 -12.65 -25.40
N LEU A 222 -6.79 -13.95 -25.37
CA LEU A 222 -7.24 -14.87 -24.32
C LEU A 222 -6.31 -14.88 -23.10
N GLU A 223 -5.12 -14.27 -23.20
CA GLU A 223 -4.15 -14.23 -22.12
C GLU A 223 -3.89 -12.80 -21.63
N PRO A 224 -3.69 -12.60 -20.31
CA PRO A 224 -3.35 -11.29 -19.79
C PRO A 224 -1.97 -10.85 -20.30
N LYS A 225 -1.89 -9.60 -20.77
CA LYS A 225 -0.65 -8.97 -21.25
C LYS A 225 0.49 -9.07 -20.25
N TYR A 226 0.17 -8.90 -18.96
CA TYR A 226 1.09 -9.02 -17.83
C TYR A 226 0.56 -10.00 -16.79
N VAL A 227 1.46 -10.79 -16.23
CA VAL A 227 1.21 -11.65 -15.05
C VAL A 227 2.25 -11.30 -14.01
N ASN A 228 1.82 -10.96 -12.80
CA ASN A 228 2.73 -10.76 -11.68
C ASN A 228 2.74 -12.00 -10.79
N SER A 229 3.83 -12.20 -10.05
CA SER A 229 3.84 -13.14 -8.93
C SER A 229 2.67 -12.84 -7.97
N PRO A 230 2.01 -13.87 -7.42
CA PRO A 230 1.00 -13.69 -6.38
C PRO A 230 1.64 -13.14 -5.09
N GLN A 231 0.81 -12.79 -4.12
CA GLN A 231 1.28 -12.48 -2.77
C GLN A 231 2.06 -13.67 -2.18
N THR A 232 3.25 -13.42 -1.64
CA THR A 232 4.09 -14.45 -1.00
C THR A 232 4.58 -13.96 0.36
N LYS A 233 5.30 -14.81 1.09
CA LYS A 233 5.97 -14.44 2.35
C LYS A 233 7.04 -13.35 2.18
N ILE A 234 7.61 -13.19 0.97
CA ILE A 234 8.63 -12.18 0.67
C ILE A 234 8.18 -11.09 -0.30
N PHE A 235 7.02 -11.24 -0.94
CA PHE A 235 6.49 -10.28 -1.91
C PHE A 235 5.08 -9.81 -1.53
N THR A 236 4.99 -8.52 -1.21
CA THR A 236 3.73 -7.80 -1.05
C THR A 236 3.68 -6.66 -2.04
N LYS A 237 2.73 -6.70 -2.98
CA LYS A 237 2.62 -5.72 -4.07
C LYS A 237 2.56 -4.28 -3.56
N GLY A 238 1.75 -4.02 -2.55
CA GLY A 238 1.59 -2.70 -1.94
C GLY A 238 2.72 -2.27 -1.00
N LYS A 239 3.84 -3.01 -0.93
CA LYS A 239 5.02 -2.64 -0.10
C LYS A 239 6.32 -2.57 -0.90
N VAL A 240 6.26 -2.87 -2.20
CA VAL A 240 7.43 -2.92 -3.08
C VAL A 240 7.22 -1.95 -4.24
N LEU A 241 8.26 -1.22 -4.58
CA LEU A 241 8.33 -0.37 -5.77
C LEU A 241 9.38 -0.95 -6.72
N TYR A 242 9.01 -1.09 -7.99
CA TYR A 242 9.93 -1.54 -9.02
C TYR A 242 11.13 -0.59 -9.13
N ASN A 243 12.31 -1.16 -9.37
CA ASN A 243 13.58 -0.43 -9.55
C ASN A 243 14.05 0.38 -8.34
N LEU A 244 13.42 0.28 -7.16
CA LEU A 244 13.82 1.11 -6.03
C LEU A 244 15.29 0.88 -5.64
N ASP A 245 15.72 -0.38 -5.47
CA ASP A 245 17.11 -0.73 -5.12
C ASP A 245 18.15 -0.08 -6.04
N LYS A 246 17.88 -0.14 -7.34
CA LYS A 246 18.73 0.40 -8.41
C LYS A 246 18.62 1.92 -8.53
N ALA A 247 17.46 2.50 -8.19
CA ALA A 247 17.21 3.93 -8.20
C ALA A 247 17.81 4.66 -6.98
N LEU A 248 17.98 3.99 -5.82
CA LEU A 248 18.44 4.61 -4.57
C LEU A 248 19.69 5.50 -4.70
N PRO A 249 20.78 5.08 -5.39
CA PRO A 249 21.96 5.94 -5.57
C PRO A 249 21.64 7.23 -6.34
N PHE A 250 20.75 7.14 -7.33
CA PHE A 250 20.33 8.28 -8.15
C PHE A 250 19.35 9.17 -7.40
N ILE A 251 18.41 8.59 -6.64
CA ILE A 251 17.50 9.35 -5.76
C ILE A 251 18.32 10.19 -4.76
N ASN A 252 19.37 9.62 -4.16
CA ASN A 252 20.23 10.36 -3.24
C ASN A 252 21.02 11.48 -3.93
N ARG A 253 21.41 11.30 -5.19
CA ARG A 253 22.14 12.31 -5.97
C ARG A 253 21.24 13.44 -6.44
N GLU A 254 20.12 13.10 -7.06
CA GLU A 254 19.15 14.06 -7.63
C GLU A 254 18.23 14.67 -6.58
N LYS A 255 18.23 14.13 -5.35
CA LYS A 255 17.38 14.57 -4.22
C LYS A 255 15.89 14.54 -4.55
N ARG A 256 15.48 13.60 -5.40
CA ARG A 256 14.10 13.35 -5.80
C ARG A 256 13.93 11.91 -6.28
N VAL A 257 12.69 11.45 -6.35
CA VAL A 257 12.29 10.21 -7.02
C VAL A 257 11.26 10.54 -8.09
N VAL A 258 11.33 9.88 -9.26
CA VAL A 258 10.32 10.02 -10.31
C VAL A 258 9.43 8.77 -10.32
N LEU A 259 8.13 8.94 -10.13
CA LEU A 259 7.15 7.85 -10.13
C LEU A 259 6.49 7.76 -11.50
N PHE A 260 6.50 6.55 -12.05
CA PHE A 260 5.81 6.17 -13.27
C PHE A 260 4.70 5.15 -12.97
N GLU A 261 3.81 4.89 -13.94
CA GLU A 261 2.73 3.91 -13.78
C GLU A 261 3.22 2.47 -13.97
N GLY A 262 4.05 2.24 -14.99
CA GLY A 262 4.53 0.92 -15.38
C GLY A 262 6.05 0.77 -15.33
N PHE A 263 6.51 -0.49 -15.20
CA PHE A 263 7.94 -0.79 -15.17
C PHE A 263 8.61 -0.60 -16.54
N LEU A 264 7.86 -0.67 -17.64
CA LEU A 264 8.40 -0.32 -18.96
C LEU A 264 8.70 1.18 -19.05
N ASP A 265 7.87 2.03 -18.45
CA ASP A 265 8.10 3.47 -18.39
C ASP A 265 9.36 3.78 -17.60
N VAL A 266 9.58 3.06 -16.47
CA VAL A 266 10.82 3.13 -15.70
C VAL A 266 12.04 2.74 -16.55
N ILE A 267 11.95 1.65 -17.32
CA ILE A 267 13.07 1.19 -18.16
C ILE A 267 13.33 2.15 -19.33
N SER A 268 12.27 2.68 -19.97
CA SER A 268 12.37 3.67 -21.03
C SER A 268 12.94 4.99 -20.51
N ALA A 269 12.51 5.43 -19.32
CA ALA A 269 13.04 6.61 -18.63
C ALA A 269 14.52 6.44 -18.25
N PHE A 270 14.90 5.26 -17.73
CA PHE A 270 16.30 4.91 -17.45
C PHE A 270 17.15 4.98 -18.73
N SER A 271 16.64 4.42 -19.83
CA SER A 271 17.30 4.45 -21.14
C SER A 271 17.42 5.86 -21.73
N ALA A 272 16.55 6.78 -21.31
CA ALA A 272 16.57 8.19 -21.69
C ALA A 272 17.49 9.04 -20.78
N GLY A 273 17.83 8.55 -19.59
CA GLY A 273 18.75 9.21 -18.65
C GLY A 273 18.16 9.56 -17.28
N ILE A 274 16.86 9.32 -17.07
CA ILE A 274 16.19 9.48 -15.77
C ILE A 274 16.34 8.17 -15.00
N LYS A 275 17.30 8.12 -14.08
CA LYS A 275 17.73 6.88 -13.40
C LYS A 275 17.10 6.70 -12.01
N GLU A 276 16.53 7.76 -11.47
CA GLU A 276 15.79 7.82 -10.22
C GLU A 276 14.31 7.44 -10.36
N GLY A 277 13.97 6.73 -11.44
CA GLY A 277 12.61 6.29 -11.77
C GLY A 277 12.19 5.02 -11.03
N VAL A 278 10.98 5.00 -10.50
CA VAL A 278 10.34 3.84 -9.86
C VAL A 278 8.86 3.75 -10.27
N CYS A 279 8.23 2.59 -10.06
CA CYS A 279 6.78 2.46 -10.25
C CYS A 279 6.14 1.47 -9.27
N SER A 280 4.83 1.61 -9.08
CA SER A 280 4.00 0.55 -8.53
C SER A 280 3.89 -0.62 -9.52
N MET A 281 3.69 -1.84 -9.03
CA MET A 281 3.63 -3.06 -9.88
C MET A 281 2.29 -3.25 -10.63
N GLY A 282 1.67 -2.17 -11.14
CA GLY A 282 0.33 -2.20 -11.76
C GLY A 282 -0.81 -2.22 -10.73
N THR A 283 -0.68 -1.42 -9.67
CA THR A 283 -1.74 -1.06 -8.71
C THR A 283 -1.64 0.44 -8.45
N ALA A 284 -2.69 1.05 -7.90
CA ALA A 284 -2.54 2.38 -7.32
C ALA A 284 -1.40 2.40 -6.28
N LEU A 285 -0.75 3.57 -6.16
CA LEU A 285 0.25 3.84 -5.13
C LEU A 285 -0.38 3.65 -3.74
N THR A 286 0.34 3.01 -2.82
CA THR A 286 -0.12 2.78 -1.44
C THR A 286 0.58 3.72 -0.44
N PRO A 287 -0.03 3.98 0.73
CA PRO A 287 0.65 4.70 1.82
C PRO A 287 1.98 4.06 2.22
N GLU A 288 2.07 2.73 2.29
CA GLU A 288 3.31 2.03 2.64
C GLU A 288 4.43 2.28 1.61
N GLN A 289 4.10 2.35 0.32
CA GLN A 289 5.05 2.73 -0.73
C GLN A 289 5.47 4.19 -0.60
N ALA A 290 4.56 5.11 -0.28
CA ALA A 290 4.90 6.51 -0.04
C ALA A 290 5.82 6.68 1.19
N TYR A 291 5.53 6.00 2.30
CA TYR A 291 6.41 5.99 3.47
C TYR A 291 7.78 5.36 3.17
N LEU A 292 7.82 4.33 2.32
CA LEU A 292 9.08 3.75 1.85
C LEU A 292 9.90 4.81 1.10
N LEU A 293 9.31 5.53 0.15
CA LEU A 293 9.98 6.62 -0.57
C LEU A 293 10.48 7.74 0.36
N LYS A 294 9.66 8.11 1.35
CA LYS A 294 10.00 9.14 2.33
C LYS A 294 11.28 8.85 3.12
N LYS A 295 11.64 7.57 3.31
CA LYS A 295 12.91 7.20 3.96
C LYS A 295 14.14 7.60 3.14
N HIS A 296 13.99 7.82 1.84
CA HIS A 296 15.09 8.00 0.90
C HIS A 296 15.15 9.40 0.28
N THR A 297 14.02 10.13 0.23
CA THR A 297 13.96 11.49 -0.30
C THR A 297 12.77 12.26 0.27
N ASP A 298 12.85 13.59 0.17
CA ASP A 298 11.78 14.51 0.54
C ASP A 298 10.96 14.98 -0.67
N HIS A 299 11.33 14.59 -1.90
CA HIS A 299 10.70 15.06 -3.13
C HIS A 299 10.31 13.91 -4.05
N ALA A 300 9.03 13.86 -4.41
CA ALA A 300 8.47 12.95 -5.40
C ALA A 300 7.98 13.73 -6.62
N VAL A 301 8.34 13.26 -7.82
CA VAL A 301 7.86 13.78 -9.11
C VAL A 301 6.96 12.73 -9.74
N LEU A 302 5.68 13.02 -9.95
CA LEU A 302 4.75 12.15 -10.66
C LEU A 302 4.87 12.38 -12.18
N CYS A 303 5.11 11.33 -12.95
CA CYS A 303 5.13 11.34 -14.40
C CYS A 303 4.32 10.15 -14.92
N TYR A 304 3.00 10.28 -14.85
CA TYR A 304 2.02 9.27 -15.27
C TYR A 304 1.55 9.54 -16.71
N ASP A 305 0.69 8.68 -17.24
CA ASP A 305 0.22 8.77 -18.62
C ASP A 305 -0.53 10.09 -18.83
N GLY A 306 -0.34 10.73 -20.00
CA GLY A 306 -0.97 12.02 -20.30
C GLY A 306 -2.47 11.97 -20.59
N ASP A 307 -3.13 10.84 -20.35
CA ASP A 307 -4.54 10.61 -20.61
C ASP A 307 -5.44 10.86 -19.37
N SER A 308 -6.74 10.57 -19.48
CA SER A 308 -7.66 10.76 -18.36
C SER A 308 -7.42 9.78 -17.21
N ALA A 309 -6.96 8.56 -17.49
CA ALA A 309 -6.67 7.56 -16.47
C ALA A 309 -5.41 7.92 -15.68
N GLY A 310 -4.36 8.38 -16.36
CA GLY A 310 -3.13 8.84 -15.72
C GLY A 310 -3.32 10.13 -14.90
N PHE A 311 -4.22 11.01 -15.32
CA PHE A 311 -4.66 12.14 -14.49
C PHE A 311 -5.31 11.66 -13.19
N GLU A 312 -6.28 10.75 -13.27
CA GLU A 312 -6.96 10.22 -12.08
C GLU A 312 -6.01 9.47 -11.15
N ALA A 313 -5.07 8.72 -11.72
CA ALA A 313 -4.03 8.04 -10.97
C ALA A 313 -3.11 9.05 -10.25
N SER A 314 -2.76 10.17 -10.92
CA SER A 314 -1.98 11.25 -10.31
C SER A 314 -2.74 11.95 -9.18
N SER A 315 -4.00 12.33 -9.40
CA SER A 315 -4.84 12.98 -8.37
C SER A 315 -5.06 12.10 -7.14
N LYS A 316 -5.07 10.77 -7.30
CA LYS A 316 -5.08 9.82 -6.17
C LYS A 316 -3.72 9.67 -5.48
N ALA A 317 -2.62 9.73 -6.22
CA ALA A 317 -1.27 9.56 -5.68
C ALA A 317 -0.77 10.79 -4.92
N ILE A 318 -1.11 12.01 -5.36
CA ILE A 318 -0.72 13.28 -4.73
C ILE A 318 -0.98 13.28 -3.21
N PRO A 319 -2.22 13.09 -2.72
CA PRO A 319 -2.49 13.17 -1.28
C PRO A 319 -1.76 12.07 -0.50
N ILE A 320 -1.59 10.88 -1.06
CA ILE A 320 -0.87 9.77 -0.41
C ILE A 320 0.60 10.15 -0.18
N LEU A 321 1.22 10.81 -1.14
CA LEU A 321 2.61 11.29 -1.04
C LEU A 321 2.72 12.47 -0.06
N GLU A 322 1.81 13.44 -0.14
CA GLU A 322 1.80 14.62 0.75
C GLU A 322 1.55 14.21 2.21
N GLU A 323 0.61 13.28 2.47
CA GLU A 323 0.35 12.73 3.80
C GLU A 323 1.56 11.97 4.37
N ALA A 324 2.35 11.32 3.52
CA ALA A 324 3.63 10.71 3.91
C ALA A 324 4.75 11.75 4.17
N GLY A 325 4.48 13.05 3.94
CA GLY A 325 5.42 14.15 4.16
C GLY A 325 6.40 14.39 3.01
N LEU A 326 6.06 13.95 1.80
CA LEU A 326 6.83 14.27 0.58
C LEU A 326 6.35 15.58 -0.02
N ARG A 327 7.30 16.42 -0.47
CA ARG A 327 7.00 17.47 -1.44
C ARG A 327 6.68 16.80 -2.77
N VAL A 328 5.59 17.19 -3.43
CA VAL A 328 5.15 16.60 -4.68
C VAL A 328 5.29 17.61 -5.82
N SER A 329 5.72 17.14 -6.99
CA SER A 329 5.62 17.85 -8.26
C SER A 329 5.05 16.90 -9.31
N VAL A 330 4.41 17.45 -10.35
CA VAL A 330 3.78 16.66 -11.41
C VAL A 330 4.33 17.08 -12.76
N VAL A 331 4.60 16.13 -13.63
CA VAL A 331 5.00 16.35 -15.02
C VAL A 331 3.90 15.79 -15.89
N LEU A 332 3.28 16.66 -16.69
CA LEU A 332 2.29 16.26 -17.69
C LEU A 332 2.99 16.08 -19.05
N LEU A 333 2.83 14.90 -19.65
CA LEU A 333 3.31 14.66 -21.00
C LEU A 333 2.30 15.22 -22.03
N PRO A 334 2.77 15.88 -23.09
CA PRO A 334 1.91 16.43 -24.13
C PRO A 334 1.25 15.32 -24.95
N GLU A 335 0.19 15.69 -25.66
CA GLU A 335 -0.48 14.83 -26.65
C GLU A 335 -1.00 13.49 -26.10
N LYS A 336 -1.21 13.39 -24.78
CA LYS A 336 -1.64 12.18 -24.08
C LYS A 336 -0.68 10.99 -24.24
N LEU A 337 0.60 11.27 -24.50
CA LEU A 337 1.61 10.24 -24.65
C LEU A 337 1.95 9.61 -23.29
N ASP A 338 2.29 8.33 -23.31
CA ASP A 338 3.00 7.69 -22.19
C ASP A 338 4.52 8.02 -22.26
N PRO A 339 5.30 7.76 -21.20
CA PRO A 339 6.75 8.00 -21.21
C PRO A 339 7.52 7.25 -22.32
N ASP A 340 7.12 6.01 -22.65
CA ASP A 340 7.75 5.20 -23.71
C ASP A 340 7.52 5.82 -25.11
N GLU A 341 6.29 6.26 -25.38
CA GLU A 341 5.84 6.94 -26.59
C GLU A 341 6.47 8.32 -26.73
N PHE A 342 6.54 9.10 -25.65
CA PHE A 342 7.20 10.40 -25.66
C PHE A 342 8.67 10.26 -26.05
N VAL A 343 9.41 9.33 -25.45
CA VAL A 343 10.83 9.11 -25.76
C VAL A 343 11.05 8.66 -27.21
N LYS A 344 10.10 7.91 -27.79
CA LYS A 344 10.15 7.49 -29.20
C LYS A 344 9.82 8.60 -30.18
N LYS A 345 8.82 9.41 -29.86
CA LYS A 345 8.35 10.50 -30.72
C LYS A 345 9.27 11.71 -30.66
N HIS A 346 9.83 11.99 -29.49
CA HIS A 346 10.79 13.06 -29.25
C HIS A 346 12.21 12.48 -29.11
N SER A 347 13.13 13.22 -28.50
CA SER A 347 14.48 12.74 -28.21
C SER A 347 14.65 12.43 -26.73
N LYS A 348 15.60 11.54 -26.39
CA LYS A 348 15.99 11.26 -25.00
C LYS A 348 16.32 12.55 -24.23
N ALA A 349 17.05 13.47 -24.87
CA ALA A 349 17.40 14.76 -24.28
C ALA A 349 16.17 15.64 -24.03
N ALA A 350 15.21 15.65 -24.96
CA ALA A 350 13.95 16.38 -24.78
C ALA A 350 13.15 15.83 -23.59
N PHE A 351 13.09 14.50 -23.41
CA PHE A 351 12.41 13.88 -22.28
C PHE A 351 13.04 14.25 -20.93
N VAL A 352 14.37 14.21 -20.84
CA VAL A 352 15.10 14.62 -19.63
C VAL A 352 14.83 16.09 -19.30
N ASN A 353 14.93 16.97 -20.29
CA ASN A 353 14.63 18.40 -20.09
C ASN A 353 13.17 18.60 -19.69
N TRP A 354 12.23 17.87 -20.27
CA TRP A 354 10.80 17.95 -19.94
C TRP A 354 10.55 17.63 -18.47
N ILE A 355 11.12 16.53 -17.97
CA ILE A 355 10.98 16.13 -16.55
C ILE A 355 11.69 17.10 -15.60
N ASN A 356 12.81 17.68 -16.03
CA ASN A 356 13.62 18.56 -15.18
C ASN A 356 13.09 19.99 -15.10
N GLU A 357 12.53 20.52 -16.19
CA GLU A 357 12.21 21.94 -16.32
C GLU A 357 10.71 22.22 -16.26
N LEU A 358 9.85 21.25 -16.58
CA LEU A 358 8.40 21.45 -16.74
C LEU A 358 7.58 20.72 -15.67
N SER A 359 8.17 20.46 -14.51
CA SER A 359 7.40 20.03 -13.34
C SER A 359 6.57 21.18 -12.78
N MET A 360 5.29 20.96 -12.55
CA MET A 360 4.38 21.90 -11.92
C MET A 360 3.99 21.43 -10.52
N ASP A 361 3.48 22.34 -9.69
CA ASP A 361 2.91 21.97 -8.40
C ASP A 361 1.58 21.21 -8.59
N PRO A 362 1.16 20.40 -7.59
CA PRO A 362 -0.07 19.60 -7.69
C PRO A 362 -1.33 20.42 -7.96
N PHE A 363 -1.41 21.65 -7.44
CA PHE A 363 -2.58 22.49 -7.65
C PHE A 363 -2.64 22.98 -9.10
N GLU A 364 -1.52 23.45 -9.63
CA GLU A 364 -1.40 23.88 -11.03
C GLU A 364 -1.77 22.75 -11.98
N PHE A 365 -1.33 21.52 -11.67
CA PHE A 365 -1.70 20.33 -12.43
C PHE A 365 -3.21 20.10 -12.47
N GLU A 366 -3.88 20.09 -11.32
CA GLU A 366 -5.34 19.89 -11.27
C GLU A 366 -6.09 21.04 -11.99
N TYR A 367 -5.62 22.29 -11.83
CA TYR A 367 -6.20 23.45 -12.51
C TYR A 367 -6.11 23.31 -14.04
N HIS A 368 -4.92 23.00 -14.55
CA HIS A 368 -4.68 22.88 -16.00
C HIS A 368 -5.52 21.77 -16.62
N TYR A 369 -5.58 20.61 -15.98
CA TYR A 369 -6.36 19.49 -16.47
C TYR A 369 -7.85 19.81 -16.50
N LEU A 370 -8.40 20.34 -15.41
CA LEU A 370 -9.81 20.73 -15.35
C LEU A 370 -10.11 21.74 -16.46
N LYS A 371 -9.35 22.82 -16.57
CA LYS A 371 -9.55 23.82 -17.62
C LYS A 371 -9.58 23.20 -19.03
N SER A 372 -8.65 22.29 -19.32
CA SER A 372 -8.59 21.62 -20.63
C SER A 372 -9.74 20.64 -20.91
N SER A 373 -10.44 20.20 -19.86
CA SER A 373 -11.54 19.23 -19.94
C SER A 373 -12.91 19.87 -20.20
N PHE A 374 -13.02 21.21 -20.18
CA PHE A 374 -14.29 21.94 -20.37
C PHE A 374 -14.25 22.88 -21.56
N ASP A 375 -15.38 23.00 -22.23
CA ASP A 375 -15.66 23.96 -23.29
C ASP A 375 -16.11 25.30 -22.70
N LEU A 376 -15.19 26.26 -22.64
CA LEU A 376 -15.40 27.59 -22.06
C LEU A 376 -16.42 28.44 -22.84
N THR A 377 -16.88 27.99 -24.02
CA THR A 377 -17.93 28.69 -24.77
C THR A 377 -19.33 28.39 -24.24
N LYS A 378 -19.50 27.34 -23.43
CA LYS A 378 -20.80 26.89 -22.90
C LYS A 378 -20.96 27.33 -21.45
N PRO A 379 -21.96 28.18 -21.12
CA PRO A 379 -22.17 28.65 -19.75
C PRO A 379 -22.32 27.54 -18.70
N SER A 380 -22.97 26.42 -19.06
CA SER A 380 -23.13 25.28 -18.15
C SER A 380 -21.79 24.59 -17.81
N GLN A 381 -20.86 24.52 -18.77
CA GLN A 381 -19.54 23.94 -18.56
C GLN A 381 -18.61 24.90 -17.81
N VAL A 382 -18.75 26.21 -18.05
CA VAL A 382 -18.06 27.25 -17.26
C VAL A 382 -18.47 27.18 -15.80
N GLU A 383 -19.78 27.05 -15.52
CA GLU A 383 -20.29 26.89 -14.15
C GLU A 383 -19.75 25.61 -13.50
N GLU A 384 -19.73 24.49 -14.23
CA GLU A 384 -19.19 23.23 -13.71
C GLU A 384 -17.69 23.32 -13.40
N LEU A 385 -16.88 23.89 -14.31
CA LEU A 385 -15.46 24.12 -14.11
C LEU A 385 -15.21 24.99 -12.86
N LYS A 386 -15.95 26.10 -12.73
CA LYS A 386 -15.86 27.00 -11.57
C LYS A 386 -16.09 26.23 -10.26
N LEU A 387 -17.16 25.44 -10.19
CA LEU A 387 -17.49 24.65 -8.99
C LEU A 387 -16.43 23.57 -8.70
N ARG A 388 -15.84 22.93 -9.72
CA ARG A 388 -14.74 21.97 -9.54
C ARG A 388 -13.46 22.63 -9.02
N ILE A 389 -13.08 23.79 -9.56
CA ILE A 389 -11.93 24.54 -9.06
C ILE A 389 -12.16 25.01 -7.63
N PHE A 390 -13.35 25.52 -7.29
CA PHE A 390 -13.69 25.87 -5.91
C PHE A 390 -13.54 24.67 -4.97
N ASN A 391 -13.97 23.48 -5.39
CA ASN A 391 -13.79 22.28 -4.57
C ASN A 391 -12.32 21.99 -4.24
N ILE A 392 -11.40 22.22 -5.18
CA ILE A 392 -9.96 21.99 -4.97
C ILE A 392 -9.36 23.09 -4.10
N LEU A 393 -9.71 24.37 -4.35
CA LEU A 393 -9.26 25.50 -3.53
C LEU A 393 -9.60 25.31 -2.03
N LEU A 394 -10.77 24.73 -1.74
CA LEU A 394 -11.20 24.45 -0.37
C LEU A 394 -10.48 23.28 0.31
N LYS A 395 -9.70 22.48 -0.43
CA LYS A 395 -8.87 21.42 0.17
C LYS A 395 -7.48 21.91 0.58
N SER A 396 -7.01 23.01 -0.01
CA SER A 396 -5.63 23.47 0.11
C SER A 396 -5.34 24.28 1.40
N ASP A 397 -6.38 24.71 2.13
CA ASP A 397 -6.32 25.57 3.33
C ASP A 397 -5.51 26.89 3.19
N SER A 398 -4.94 27.18 2.02
CA SER A 398 -4.05 28.32 1.75
C SER A 398 -4.79 29.49 1.13
N GLN A 399 -4.90 30.60 1.88
CA GLN A 399 -5.48 31.86 1.39
C GLN A 399 -4.71 32.44 0.19
N MET A 400 -3.39 32.27 0.18
CA MET A 400 -2.55 32.71 -0.93
C MET A 400 -2.87 31.95 -2.23
N LEU A 401 -2.99 30.62 -2.15
CA LEU A 401 -3.36 29.80 -3.31
C LEU A 401 -4.79 30.15 -3.77
N MET A 402 -5.71 30.37 -2.84
CA MET A 402 -7.05 30.86 -3.16
C MET A 402 -7.01 32.15 -4.00
N GLU A 403 -6.25 33.16 -3.57
CA GLU A 403 -6.19 34.43 -4.29
C GLU A 403 -5.54 34.30 -5.68
N ILE A 404 -4.42 33.59 -5.79
CA ILE A 404 -3.70 33.39 -7.07
C ILE A 404 -4.62 32.71 -8.09
N TYR A 405 -5.25 31.61 -7.70
CA TYR A 405 -6.05 30.80 -8.64
C TYR A 405 -7.41 31.40 -8.94
N ILE A 406 -8.00 32.21 -8.06
CA ILE A 406 -9.21 32.97 -8.38
C ILE A 406 -8.89 34.10 -9.38
N LYS A 407 -7.74 34.78 -9.25
CA LYS A 407 -7.29 35.75 -10.28
C LYS A 407 -7.05 35.06 -11.63
N LYS A 408 -6.43 33.88 -11.62
CA LYS A 408 -6.21 33.07 -12.83
C LYS A 408 -7.54 32.66 -13.48
N LEU A 409 -8.49 32.17 -12.67
CA LEU A 409 -9.82 31.79 -13.13
C LEU A 409 -10.62 32.99 -13.68
N SER A 410 -10.49 34.17 -13.05
CA SER A 410 -11.10 35.42 -13.50
C SER A 410 -10.62 35.78 -14.91
N ALA A 411 -9.31 35.74 -15.14
CA ALA A 411 -8.72 36.01 -16.45
C ALA A 411 -9.15 34.96 -17.49
N ASP A 412 -9.13 33.68 -17.13
CA ASP A 412 -9.46 32.58 -18.04
C ASP A 412 -10.93 32.55 -18.46
N LEU A 413 -11.85 32.90 -17.56
CA LEU A 413 -13.29 32.92 -17.84
C LEU A 413 -13.79 34.27 -18.35
N ASN A 414 -12.95 35.32 -18.28
CA ASN A 414 -13.36 36.71 -18.50
C ASN A 414 -14.54 37.12 -17.60
N ILE A 415 -14.50 36.71 -16.33
CA ILE A 415 -15.46 37.05 -15.27
C ILE A 415 -14.76 37.91 -14.23
N SER A 416 -15.44 38.91 -13.68
CA SER A 416 -14.87 39.77 -12.64
C SER A 416 -14.36 38.98 -11.43
N TYR A 417 -13.16 39.33 -10.95
CA TYR A 417 -12.56 38.76 -9.75
C TYR A 417 -13.50 38.86 -8.53
N ASP A 418 -14.17 40.00 -8.35
CA ASP A 418 -15.07 40.24 -7.22
C ASP A 418 -16.28 39.29 -7.25
N ILE A 419 -16.78 38.96 -8.45
CA ILE A 419 -17.88 38.01 -8.63
C ILE A 419 -17.43 36.61 -8.22
N LEU A 420 -16.25 36.16 -8.70
CA LEU A 420 -15.72 34.85 -8.36
C LEU A 420 -15.37 34.72 -6.87
N GLN A 421 -14.90 35.79 -6.24
CA GLN A 421 -14.62 35.83 -4.82
C GLN A 421 -15.92 35.71 -3.99
N SER A 422 -16.96 36.45 -4.39
CA SER A 422 -18.30 36.35 -3.79
C SER A 422 -18.89 34.94 -3.96
N ASP A 423 -18.81 34.38 -5.17
CA ASP A 423 -19.27 33.02 -5.46
C ASP A 423 -18.51 31.97 -4.66
N LEU A 424 -17.18 32.09 -4.51
CA LEU A 424 -16.38 31.20 -3.68
C LEU A 424 -16.81 31.30 -2.21
N HIS A 425 -17.05 32.50 -1.70
CA HIS A 425 -17.53 32.69 -0.34
C HIS A 425 -18.92 32.07 -0.12
N HIS A 426 -19.86 32.29 -1.05
CA HIS A 426 -21.16 31.64 -1.03
C HIS A 426 -21.05 30.12 -1.13
N PHE A 427 -20.14 29.62 -1.96
CA PHE A 427 -19.86 28.19 -2.10
C PHE A 427 -19.29 27.60 -0.80
N GLN A 428 -18.32 28.27 -0.15
CA GLN A 428 -17.78 27.93 1.15
C GLN A 428 -18.88 27.84 2.21
N LEU A 429 -19.72 28.87 2.31
CA LEU A 429 -20.85 28.89 3.25
C LEU A 429 -21.84 27.77 2.94
N THR A 430 -22.18 27.56 1.68
CA THR A 430 -23.10 26.49 1.26
C THR A 430 -22.53 25.11 1.59
N LYS A 431 -21.24 24.88 1.37
CA LYS A 431 -20.57 23.65 1.77
C LYS A 431 -20.50 23.51 3.28
N ALA A 432 -20.17 24.57 4.02
CA ALA A 432 -20.14 24.54 5.48
C ALA A 432 -21.52 24.25 6.06
N ILE A 433 -22.58 24.84 5.50
CA ILE A 433 -23.98 24.56 5.86
C ILE A 433 -24.36 23.15 5.47
N LYS A 434 -24.05 22.67 4.25
CA LYS A 434 -24.33 21.30 3.81
C LYS A 434 -23.54 20.27 4.61
N THR A 435 -22.28 20.52 4.94
CA THR A 435 -21.44 19.65 5.79
C THR A 435 -21.87 19.73 7.24
N SER A 436 -22.35 20.87 7.74
CA SER A 436 -22.97 20.98 9.06
C SER A 436 -24.33 20.29 9.10
N GLN A 437 -25.13 20.38 8.04
CA GLN A 437 -26.41 19.69 7.88
C GLN A 437 -26.22 18.20 7.61
N ASN A 438 -25.15 17.79 6.92
CA ASN A 438 -24.78 16.40 6.66
C ASN A 438 -24.08 15.81 7.87
N LYS A 439 -23.20 16.51 8.60
CA LYS A 439 -22.71 16.09 9.91
C LYS A 439 -23.82 16.11 10.94
N ARG A 440 -24.78 17.02 10.88
CA ARG A 440 -25.96 17.01 11.75
C ARG A 440 -26.93 15.92 11.31
N LYS A 441 -27.06 15.61 10.02
CA LYS A 441 -27.83 14.46 9.52
C LYS A 441 -27.11 13.15 9.78
N GLU A 442 -25.80 13.02 9.68
CA GLU A 442 -24.96 11.85 9.96
C GLU A 442 -24.76 11.69 11.46
N LYS A 443 -24.75 12.77 12.24
CA LYS A 443 -24.82 12.71 13.70
C LYS A 443 -26.24 12.45 14.13
N ILE A 444 -27.29 12.92 13.45
CA ILE A 444 -28.66 12.48 13.70
C ILE A 444 -28.85 11.04 13.20
N ILE A 445 -28.27 10.62 12.09
CA ILE A 445 -28.36 9.27 11.50
C ILE A 445 -27.50 8.34 12.35
N ASN A 446 -26.25 8.62 12.69
CA ASN A 446 -25.43 7.77 13.58
C ASN A 446 -25.85 7.84 15.06
N VAL A 447 -26.31 8.99 15.59
CA VAL A 447 -26.82 9.07 16.98
C VAL A 447 -28.27 8.57 17.09
N VAL A 448 -29.05 8.47 16.00
CA VAL A 448 -30.39 7.84 15.99
C VAL A 448 -30.35 6.37 15.54
N ILE A 449 -29.39 5.97 14.70
CA ILE A 449 -29.25 4.60 14.17
C ILE A 449 -28.37 3.72 15.07
N GLN A 450 -27.34 4.24 15.76
CA GLN A 450 -26.68 3.46 16.82
C GLN A 450 -27.50 3.34 18.11
N ASN A 451 -28.42 4.26 18.39
CA ASN A 451 -29.11 4.28 19.70
C ASN A 451 -30.26 3.26 19.78
N ARG A 452 -31.01 3.00 18.70
CA ARG A 452 -32.13 2.04 18.75
C ARG A 452 -31.69 0.58 18.87
N ALA A 453 -30.64 0.17 18.16
CA ALA A 453 -30.13 -1.20 18.20
C ALA A 453 -29.45 -1.51 19.54
N VAL A 454 -28.61 -0.60 20.05
CA VAL A 454 -27.95 -0.76 21.36
C VAL A 454 -28.97 -0.79 22.50
N VAL A 455 -30.02 0.04 22.42
CA VAL A 455 -31.15 -0.01 23.36
C VAL A 455 -31.93 -1.32 23.20
N ALA A 456 -32.17 -1.79 21.97
CA ALA A 456 -32.84 -3.05 21.72
C ALA A 456 -32.05 -4.23 22.30
N GLU A 457 -30.76 -4.36 22.03
CA GLU A 457 -29.90 -5.41 22.59
C GLU A 457 -29.87 -5.39 24.12
N ARG A 458 -29.68 -4.21 24.72
CA ARG A 458 -29.69 -4.05 26.18
C ARG A 458 -31.04 -4.45 26.78
N ARG A 459 -32.16 -4.03 26.17
CA ARG A 459 -33.49 -4.37 26.67
C ARG A 459 -33.78 -5.87 26.46
N ILE A 460 -33.43 -6.45 25.32
CA ILE A 460 -33.53 -7.91 25.09
C ILE A 460 -32.75 -8.67 26.17
N LEU A 461 -31.58 -8.19 26.58
CA LEU A 461 -30.80 -8.77 27.68
C LEU A 461 -31.53 -8.67 29.03
N CYS A 462 -32.20 -7.55 29.32
CA CYS A 462 -33.07 -7.43 30.50
C CYS A 462 -34.23 -8.45 30.45
N TYR A 463 -34.90 -8.59 29.30
CA TYR A 463 -35.94 -9.59 29.06
C TYR A 463 -35.43 -11.02 29.25
N PHE A 464 -34.22 -11.30 28.76
CA PHE A 464 -33.55 -12.60 28.94
C PHE A 464 -33.32 -12.93 30.42
N ILE A 465 -32.94 -11.95 31.23
CA ILE A 465 -32.74 -12.16 32.67
C ILE A 465 -34.07 -12.27 33.41
N LYS A 466 -35.10 -11.53 32.98
CA LYS A 466 -36.36 -11.35 33.70
C LYS A 466 -37.15 -12.65 33.92
N ALA A 467 -37.41 -13.41 32.87
CA ALA A 467 -38.30 -14.58 32.96
C ALA A 467 -38.00 -15.64 31.89
N LYS A 468 -38.35 -16.90 32.19
CA LYS A 468 -38.12 -18.05 31.29
C LYS A 468 -38.86 -17.92 29.96
N GLU A 469 -40.10 -17.47 30.01
CA GLU A 469 -40.98 -17.24 28.84
C GLU A 469 -40.35 -16.29 27.80
N TYR A 470 -39.68 -15.22 28.22
CA TYR A 470 -38.97 -14.33 27.30
C TYR A 470 -37.70 -14.96 26.72
N ARG A 471 -36.96 -15.74 27.53
CA ARG A 471 -35.77 -16.46 27.07
C ARG A 471 -36.10 -17.43 25.94
N GLU A 472 -37.20 -18.16 26.06
CA GLU A 472 -37.66 -19.08 25.02
C GLU A 472 -37.96 -18.35 23.71
N VAL A 473 -38.66 -17.20 23.78
CA VAL A 473 -38.94 -16.36 22.61
C VAL A 473 -37.65 -15.84 21.96
N ILE A 474 -36.70 -15.35 22.77
CA ILE A 474 -35.40 -14.83 22.30
C ILE A 474 -34.61 -15.94 21.60
N ASN A 475 -34.43 -17.08 22.26
CA ASN A 475 -33.66 -18.20 21.73
C ASN A 475 -34.27 -18.74 20.43
N ASN A 476 -35.61 -18.80 20.33
CA ASN A 476 -36.29 -19.26 19.12
C ASN A 476 -36.17 -18.28 17.95
N LEU A 477 -36.18 -16.97 18.21
CA LEU A 477 -36.25 -15.97 17.15
C LEU A 477 -34.90 -15.40 16.71
N ILE A 478 -33.92 -15.32 17.60
CA ILE A 478 -32.60 -14.72 17.34
C ILE A 478 -31.41 -15.56 17.86
N GLY A 479 -31.66 -16.68 18.55
CA GLY A 479 -30.61 -17.58 19.04
C GLY A 479 -30.03 -17.19 20.40
N GLY A 480 -29.11 -18.02 20.92
CA GLY A 480 -28.53 -17.87 22.26
C GLY A 480 -27.46 -16.78 22.40
N ILE A 481 -26.89 -16.29 21.30
CA ILE A 481 -25.94 -15.16 21.30
C ILE A 481 -26.49 -14.07 20.39
N PHE A 482 -26.93 -12.97 21.00
CA PHE A 482 -27.61 -11.86 20.29
C PHE A 482 -26.96 -10.49 20.56
N THR A 483 -25.70 -10.47 21.02
CA THR A 483 -24.98 -9.22 21.26
C THR A 483 -23.50 -9.39 20.91
N LYS A 484 -22.91 -8.31 20.37
CA LYS A 484 -21.47 -8.21 20.08
C LYS A 484 -20.76 -7.30 21.09
N ASP A 485 -21.49 -6.60 21.95
CA ASP A 485 -20.92 -5.80 23.03
C ASP A 485 -20.31 -6.73 24.09
N ARG A 486 -19.03 -6.49 24.40
CA ARG A 486 -18.24 -7.36 25.29
C ARG A 486 -18.82 -7.47 26.70
N GLU A 487 -19.38 -6.38 27.24
CA GLU A 487 -19.93 -6.36 28.59
C GLU A 487 -21.31 -7.03 28.62
N ASN A 488 -22.15 -6.82 27.61
CA ASN A 488 -23.43 -7.52 27.44
C ASN A 488 -23.23 -9.03 27.22
N LEU A 489 -22.21 -9.43 26.46
CA LEU A 489 -21.86 -10.83 26.23
C LEU A 489 -21.40 -11.51 27.53
N GLU A 490 -20.57 -10.83 28.32
CA GLU A 490 -20.13 -11.32 29.65
C GLU A 490 -21.33 -11.49 30.60
N ILE A 491 -22.29 -10.56 30.56
CA ILE A 491 -23.56 -10.66 31.31
C ILE A 491 -24.39 -11.85 30.84
N LEU A 492 -24.55 -12.04 29.52
CA LEU A 492 -25.34 -13.11 28.93
C LEU A 492 -24.76 -14.49 29.28
N ILE A 493 -23.44 -14.66 29.15
CA ILE A 493 -22.74 -15.90 29.52
C ILE A 493 -22.93 -16.22 31.00
N ASN A 494 -22.70 -15.25 31.88
CA ASN A 494 -22.88 -15.43 33.33
C ASN A 494 -24.35 -15.79 33.66
N ALA A 495 -25.32 -15.16 33.00
CA ALA A 495 -26.74 -15.48 33.17
C ALA A 495 -27.06 -16.92 32.72
N GLU A 496 -26.55 -17.34 31.55
CA GLU A 496 -26.72 -18.71 31.06
C GLU A 496 -26.09 -19.75 31.98
N GLU A 497 -24.92 -19.49 32.55
CA GLU A 497 -24.25 -20.40 33.49
C GLU A 497 -25.10 -20.62 34.75
N PHE A 498 -25.64 -19.56 35.34
CA PHE A 498 -26.56 -19.68 36.47
C PHE A 498 -27.83 -20.46 36.09
N ILE A 499 -28.42 -20.17 34.92
CA ILE A 499 -29.62 -20.86 34.44
C ILE A 499 -29.35 -22.36 34.23
N LYS A 500 -28.20 -22.72 33.62
CA LYS A 500 -27.77 -24.11 33.43
C LYS A 500 -27.53 -24.82 34.78
N GLY A 501 -27.05 -24.08 35.78
CA GLY A 501 -26.92 -24.54 37.16
C GLY A 501 -28.23 -24.60 37.95
N GLY A 502 -29.40 -24.36 37.32
CA GLY A 502 -30.72 -24.40 37.96
C GLY A 502 -31.07 -23.14 38.76
N ILE A 503 -30.26 -22.09 38.70
CA ILE A 503 -30.44 -20.86 39.46
C ILE A 503 -31.17 -19.82 38.60
N THR A 504 -32.43 -19.54 38.95
CA THR A 504 -33.27 -18.57 38.24
C THR A 504 -33.81 -17.45 39.14
N GLU A 505 -33.81 -17.63 40.46
CA GLU A 505 -34.21 -16.60 41.43
C GLU A 505 -33.09 -15.58 41.69
N ASN A 506 -33.46 -14.30 41.75
CA ASN A 506 -32.55 -13.15 41.91
C ASN A 506 -31.39 -13.18 40.90
N LEU A 507 -31.68 -13.65 39.68
CA LEU A 507 -30.69 -13.87 38.63
C LEU A 507 -29.92 -12.58 38.31
N LYS A 508 -30.61 -11.44 38.28
CA LYS A 508 -30.01 -10.12 38.05
C LYS A 508 -28.93 -9.80 39.09
N GLU A 509 -29.25 -9.94 40.38
CA GLU A 509 -28.33 -9.64 41.48
C GLU A 509 -27.14 -10.59 41.48
N LYS A 510 -27.38 -11.88 41.18
CA LYS A 510 -26.33 -12.90 41.10
C LYS A 510 -25.37 -12.64 39.93
N VAL A 511 -25.90 -12.28 38.76
CA VAL A 511 -25.09 -11.91 37.58
C VAL A 511 -24.29 -10.64 37.85
N ILE A 512 -24.85 -9.63 38.52
CA ILE A 512 -24.07 -8.43 38.90
C ILE A 512 -22.92 -8.82 39.86
N GLY A 513 -23.17 -9.76 40.77
CA GLY A 513 -22.20 -10.23 41.77
C GLY A 513 -20.94 -10.88 41.20
N THR A 514 -21.00 -11.48 40.01
CA THR A 514 -19.85 -12.13 39.36
C THR A 514 -18.81 -11.15 38.83
N PHE A 515 -19.18 -9.88 38.64
CA PHE A 515 -18.27 -8.85 38.15
C PHE A 515 -17.44 -8.23 39.30
N VAL A 516 -16.20 -7.84 38.98
CA VAL A 516 -15.33 -7.06 39.86
C VAL A 516 -15.97 -5.73 40.25
N GLU A 517 -15.64 -5.22 41.44
CA GLU A 517 -16.29 -4.05 42.05
C GLU A 517 -16.32 -2.82 41.13
N SER A 518 -15.23 -2.56 40.40
CA SER A 518 -15.12 -1.46 39.43
C SER A 518 -16.11 -1.54 38.26
N LYS A 519 -16.61 -2.74 37.91
CA LYS A 519 -17.58 -2.96 36.82
C LYS A 519 -19.03 -3.07 37.30
N ARG A 520 -19.28 -3.38 38.58
CA ARG A 520 -20.63 -3.65 39.10
C ARG A 520 -21.63 -2.51 38.84
N ALA A 521 -21.20 -1.26 38.98
CA ALA A 521 -22.05 -0.09 38.74
C ALA A 521 -22.45 0.04 37.26
N SER A 522 -21.54 -0.29 36.32
CA SER A 522 -21.81 -0.29 34.88
C SER A 522 -22.82 -1.39 34.52
N VAL A 523 -22.58 -2.61 34.99
CA VAL A 523 -23.45 -3.77 34.75
C VAL A 523 -24.83 -3.58 35.37
N ALA A 524 -24.90 -3.09 36.60
CA ALA A 524 -26.17 -2.79 37.26
C ALA A 524 -26.97 -1.72 36.51
N LYS A 525 -26.29 -0.70 35.97
CA LYS A 525 -26.92 0.31 35.12
C LYS A 525 -27.45 -0.29 33.82
N ARG A 526 -26.72 -1.19 33.17
CA ARG A 526 -27.16 -1.89 31.95
C ARG A 526 -28.39 -2.77 32.19
N LEU A 527 -28.45 -3.45 33.32
CA LEU A 527 -29.58 -4.29 33.72
C LEU A 527 -30.71 -3.51 34.42
N ASN A 528 -30.60 -2.19 34.51
CA ASN A 528 -31.64 -1.36 35.08
C ASN A 528 -32.68 -1.00 34.03
N ASP A 529 -33.94 -1.12 34.41
CA ASP A 529 -35.05 -1.21 33.45
C ASP A 529 -35.95 0.03 33.41
N HIS A 530 -35.54 1.10 34.10
CA HIS A 530 -36.15 2.44 34.08
C HIS A 530 -37.69 2.51 34.28
N GLY A 531 -38.36 1.42 34.70
CA GLY A 531 -39.80 1.37 34.95
C GLY A 531 -40.67 0.99 33.75
N GLU A 532 -40.10 0.45 32.67
CA GLU A 532 -40.87 0.02 31.50
C GLU A 532 -41.55 -1.35 31.73
N PRO A 533 -42.80 -1.55 31.30
CA PRO A 533 -43.50 -2.82 31.48
C PRO A 533 -43.00 -3.87 30.49
N TYR A 534 -42.65 -5.06 31.00
CA TYR A 534 -42.33 -6.21 30.17
C TYR A 534 -43.58 -6.75 29.47
N SER A 535 -43.55 -6.81 28.15
CA SER A 535 -44.57 -7.48 27.33
C SER A 535 -43.94 -8.22 26.15
N ILE A 536 -44.61 -9.28 25.69
CA ILE A 536 -44.18 -10.03 24.50
C ILE A 536 -44.21 -9.12 23.26
N ASP A 537 -45.20 -8.24 23.15
CA ASP A 537 -45.29 -7.31 22.02
C ASP A 537 -44.09 -6.37 21.93
N ASP A 538 -43.68 -5.79 23.07
CA ASP A 538 -42.48 -4.95 23.12
C ASP A 538 -41.20 -5.76 22.83
N LEU A 539 -41.09 -6.99 23.37
CA LEU A 539 -39.97 -7.88 23.05
C LEU A 539 -39.88 -8.17 21.54
N LEU A 540 -41.01 -8.42 20.87
CA LEU A 540 -41.05 -8.66 19.43
C LEU A 540 -40.62 -7.43 18.63
N GLN A 541 -41.00 -6.22 19.08
CA GLN A 541 -40.53 -4.96 18.46
C GLN A 541 -39.02 -4.75 18.65
N LEU A 542 -38.47 -5.09 19.82
CA LEU A 542 -37.04 -5.03 20.07
C LEU A 542 -36.27 -6.04 19.20
N ILE A 543 -36.77 -7.28 19.10
CA ILE A 543 -36.20 -8.33 18.24
C ILE A 543 -36.24 -7.92 16.76
N MET A 544 -37.33 -7.31 16.32
CA MET A 544 -37.45 -6.77 14.96
C MET A 544 -36.42 -5.67 14.70
N THR A 545 -36.24 -4.77 15.67
CA THR A 545 -35.22 -3.70 15.61
C THR A 545 -33.81 -4.28 15.52
N TYR A 546 -33.51 -5.30 16.32
CA TYR A 546 -32.23 -6.02 16.27
C TYR A 546 -32.00 -6.71 14.91
N LYS A 547 -32.98 -7.45 14.39
CA LYS A 547 -32.88 -8.14 13.09
C LYS A 547 -32.67 -7.19 11.92
N ILE A 548 -33.32 -6.03 11.94
CA ILE A 548 -33.10 -4.99 10.93
C ILE A 548 -31.66 -4.49 11.03
N HIS A 549 -31.16 -4.25 12.24
CA HIS A 549 -29.80 -3.76 12.44
C HIS A 549 -28.72 -4.74 11.94
N GLU A 550 -28.86 -6.04 12.19
CA GLU A 550 -27.90 -7.03 11.67
C GLU A 550 -27.84 -7.01 10.14
N VAL A 551 -28.97 -6.86 9.46
CA VAL A 551 -29.01 -6.74 8.00
C VAL A 551 -28.44 -5.39 7.53
N GLU A 552 -28.61 -4.32 8.30
CA GLU A 552 -27.99 -3.02 8.02
C GLU A 552 -26.46 -3.07 8.12
N LEU A 553 -25.90 -3.81 9.10
CA LEU A 553 -24.45 -4.06 9.19
C LEU A 553 -23.92 -4.85 7.98
N GLU A 554 -24.66 -5.86 7.51
CA GLU A 554 -24.31 -6.57 6.26
C GLU A 554 -24.32 -5.62 5.04
N ILE A 555 -25.25 -4.66 4.99
CA ILE A 555 -25.30 -3.64 3.93
C ILE A 555 -24.10 -2.69 4.02
N GLU A 556 -23.70 -2.28 5.23
CA GLU A 556 -22.51 -1.46 5.46
C GLU A 556 -21.24 -2.17 4.99
N GLU A 557 -21.10 -3.46 5.30
CA GLU A 557 -19.97 -4.27 4.82
C GLU A 557 -19.94 -4.35 3.29
N VAL A 558 -21.10 -4.58 2.65
CA VAL A 558 -21.21 -4.56 1.18
C VAL A 558 -20.88 -3.18 0.60
N ASN A 559 -21.27 -2.09 1.27
CA ASN A 559 -20.91 -0.73 0.84
C ASN A 559 -19.41 -0.49 0.98
N HIS A 560 -18.76 -1.00 2.04
CA HIS A 560 -17.32 -0.95 2.19
C HIS A 560 -16.61 -1.76 1.10
N GLN A 561 -17.11 -2.95 0.76
CA GLN A 561 -16.60 -3.75 -0.35
C GLN A 561 -16.75 -3.02 -1.69
N LEU A 562 -17.90 -2.40 -1.96
CA LEU A 562 -18.13 -1.58 -3.15
C LEU A 562 -17.23 -0.35 -3.20
N ALA A 563 -17.02 0.33 -2.06
CA ALA A 563 -16.12 1.48 -1.97
C ALA A 563 -14.65 1.07 -2.19
N ALA A 564 -14.24 -0.09 -1.67
CA ALA A 564 -12.90 -0.63 -1.86
C ALA A 564 -12.60 -1.04 -3.31
N LEU A 565 -13.63 -1.42 -4.07
CA LEU A 565 -13.51 -1.72 -5.50
C LEU A 565 -13.31 -0.45 -6.36
N GLY A 566 -13.74 0.72 -5.89
CA GLY A 566 -13.59 1.99 -6.59
C GLY A 566 -14.56 2.18 -7.77
N GLU A 567 -14.62 3.41 -8.30
CA GLU A 567 -15.62 3.82 -9.32
C GLU A 567 -15.48 3.14 -10.69
N PHE A 568 -14.36 2.44 -10.94
CA PHE A 568 -14.02 1.81 -12.22
C PHE A 568 -14.03 0.28 -12.19
N ALA A 569 -14.52 -0.32 -11.12
CA ALA A 569 -14.61 -1.78 -11.00
C ALA A 569 -15.50 -2.37 -12.09
N LYS A 570 -15.07 -3.53 -12.64
CA LYS A 570 -15.79 -4.17 -13.75
C LYS A 570 -17.20 -4.54 -13.31
N LYS A 571 -18.14 -4.51 -14.27
CA LYS A 571 -19.53 -4.90 -13.99
C LYS A 571 -19.63 -6.30 -13.39
N GLU A 572 -18.76 -7.23 -13.79
CA GLU A 572 -18.71 -8.60 -13.26
C GLU A 572 -18.40 -8.66 -11.76
N GLU A 573 -17.64 -7.70 -11.23
CA GLU A 573 -17.22 -7.63 -9.83
C GLU A 573 -18.23 -6.85 -8.97
N THR A 574 -18.82 -5.80 -9.54
CA THR A 574 -19.78 -4.94 -8.82
C THR A 574 -21.21 -5.46 -8.85
N THR A 575 -21.63 -6.13 -9.92
CA THR A 575 -23.02 -6.63 -10.08
C THR A 575 -23.43 -7.62 -8.97
N PRO A 576 -22.60 -8.59 -8.56
CA PRO A 576 -22.94 -9.48 -7.44
C PRO A 576 -23.17 -8.73 -6.13
N LEU A 577 -22.36 -7.71 -5.84
CA LEU A 577 -22.47 -6.89 -4.62
C LEU A 577 -23.69 -5.96 -4.65
N PHE A 578 -23.98 -5.35 -5.80
CA PHE A 578 -25.22 -4.59 -5.97
C PHE A 578 -26.46 -5.47 -5.82
N ASN A 579 -26.46 -6.67 -6.40
CA ASN A 579 -27.55 -7.64 -6.24
C ASN A 579 -27.71 -8.06 -4.77
N LYS A 580 -26.61 -8.35 -4.07
CA LYS A 580 -26.61 -8.65 -2.63
C LYS A 580 -27.19 -7.49 -1.83
N LYS A 581 -26.80 -6.23 -2.12
CA LYS A 581 -27.37 -5.04 -1.46
C LYS A 581 -28.87 -4.89 -1.70
N VAL A 582 -29.34 -5.15 -2.92
CA VAL A 582 -30.78 -5.13 -3.26
C VAL A 582 -31.53 -6.23 -2.50
N GLU A 583 -30.96 -7.43 -2.40
CA GLU A 583 -31.52 -8.55 -1.65
C GLU A 583 -31.61 -8.24 -0.15
N LEU A 584 -30.55 -7.71 0.46
CA LEU A 584 -30.55 -7.29 1.86
C LEU A 584 -31.57 -6.17 2.12
N THR A 585 -31.72 -5.24 1.17
CA THR A 585 -32.75 -4.19 1.27
C THR A 585 -34.17 -4.77 1.20
N LYS A 586 -34.39 -5.83 0.41
CA LYS A 586 -35.67 -6.58 0.40
C LYS A 586 -35.88 -7.33 1.72
N LYS A 587 -34.84 -7.97 2.27
CA LYS A 587 -34.85 -8.64 3.58
C LYS A 587 -35.30 -7.70 4.70
N ILE A 588 -34.85 -6.44 4.73
CA ILE A 588 -35.34 -5.43 5.69
C ILE A 588 -36.86 -5.18 5.51
N ARG A 589 -37.35 -5.08 4.27
CA ARG A 589 -38.78 -4.89 4.00
C ARG A 589 -39.61 -6.11 4.39
N GLU A 590 -39.06 -7.31 4.25
CA GLU A 590 -39.69 -8.56 4.67
C GLU A 590 -39.75 -8.65 6.19
N ILE A 591 -38.65 -8.37 6.91
CA ILE A 591 -38.65 -8.28 8.38
C ILE A 591 -39.69 -7.25 8.85
N ARG A 592 -39.82 -6.13 8.14
CA ARG A 592 -40.85 -5.10 8.44
C ARG A 592 -42.29 -5.57 8.25
N LYS A 593 -42.51 -6.56 7.39
CA LYS A 593 -43.82 -7.16 7.10
C LYS A 593 -44.04 -8.47 7.85
N GLU A 594 -43.00 -9.01 8.48
CA GLU A 594 -43.02 -10.29 9.16
C GLU A 594 -43.90 -10.17 10.41
N ASN A 595 -44.99 -10.94 10.41
CA ASN A 595 -45.89 -10.98 11.56
C ASN A 595 -45.31 -11.95 12.59
N LEU A 596 -44.40 -11.44 13.43
CA LEU A 596 -43.61 -12.23 14.40
C LEU A 596 -44.50 -13.04 15.39
N TRP A 597 -45.77 -12.66 15.55
CA TRP A 597 -46.78 -13.39 16.32
C TRP A 597 -47.07 -14.82 15.82
N LYS A 598 -46.86 -15.13 14.55
CA LYS A 598 -47.11 -16.48 14.01
C LYS A 598 -45.99 -17.48 14.35
N LYS A 599 -44.79 -17.00 14.70
CA LYS A 599 -43.61 -17.83 15.00
C LYS A 599 -43.42 -18.12 16.49
N THR A 600 -44.16 -17.46 17.38
CA THR A 600 -44.10 -17.70 18.83
C THR A 600 -45.07 -18.80 19.31
N LYS A 601 -45.93 -19.34 18.42
CA LYS A 601 -46.89 -20.42 18.70
C LYS A 601 -46.58 -21.76 18.01
N SER A 602 -45.45 -21.84 17.30
CA SER A 602 -44.86 -23.09 16.79
C SER A 602 -43.64 -23.44 17.61
#